data_AF-A0A1B6KFD7-F1
#
_entry.id   AF-A0A1B6KFD7-F1
#
_cell.length_a   1.000
_cell.length_b   1.000
_cell.length_c   1.000
_cell.angle_alpha   90.00
_cell.angle_beta   90.00
_cell.angle_gamma   90.00
#
_symmetry.space_group_name_H-M   'P 1'
#
loop_
_entity.id
_entity.type
_entity.pdbx_description
1 polymer ?
#
loop_
_entity_poly.entity_id
_entity_poly.type
_entity_poly.pdbx_seq_one_letter_code
_entity_poly.pdbx_strand_id
1 'polypeptide(L)'
;HLEVLTLVVLSAIPWPGPTVFKISCPRDSATIVRKIVQKKWMPVLEKYGVGLPLDCPFHPLRDIFRPQQAAKLQHRNSQWTCGFCGKSFYDERFLDFHFDNRHKNNINMAEDAVCLADYCDIMRCEVLRTQDLGPEVSPGNTDIEIWREATAYHTALTPAGPRDLARVSLRGGVLQRAETPPPPPASSHHCPRSAAPPSDTENNTADVCDNLLDSSVPPKHQRISELQKLKANCKPEELQKLKIRCEVLVRDCIAGLLVNLSIQDFKDVEEELNQAVCWYLTCDRYWQDSPSDPRHFPWGLVFVFVMVLSLGICL
;
A
#
# COMPACT_ATOMS: atom_id res chain seq x y z
N HIS A 1 -34.79 7.55 49.10
CA HIS A 1 -34.16 8.89 49.16
C HIS A 1 -32.69 8.88 48.77
N LEU A 2 -31.83 8.05 49.37
CA LEU A 2 -30.39 8.02 49.04
C LEU A 2 -30.14 7.79 47.53
N GLU A 3 -30.80 6.79 46.93
CA GLU A 3 -30.65 6.45 45.50
C GLU A 3 -31.04 7.60 44.57
N VAL A 4 -32.10 8.34 44.89
CA VAL A 4 -32.53 9.53 44.15
C VAL A 4 -31.48 10.64 44.26
N LEU A 5 -30.87 10.79 45.45
CA LEU A 5 -29.75 11.71 45.65
C LEU A 5 -28.55 11.31 44.80
N THR A 6 -28.21 10.01 44.74
CA THR A 6 -27.11 9.47 43.91
C THR A 6 -27.34 9.76 42.43
N LEU A 7 -28.55 9.53 41.90
CA LEU A 7 -28.89 9.82 40.50
C LEU A 7 -28.81 11.32 40.20
N VAL A 8 -29.30 12.18 41.10
CA VAL A 8 -29.18 13.64 40.96
C VAL A 8 -27.71 14.08 40.98
N VAL A 9 -26.89 13.55 41.88
CA VAL A 9 -25.44 13.85 41.94
C VAL A 9 -24.73 13.39 40.66
N LEU A 10 -25.01 12.19 40.14
CA LEU A 10 -24.44 11.68 38.89
C LEU A 10 -24.88 12.51 37.66
N SER A 11 -26.07 13.12 37.69
CA SER A 11 -26.55 14.05 36.66
C SER A 11 -25.97 15.47 36.77
N ALA A 12 -25.48 15.86 37.96
CA ALA A 12 -24.96 17.19 38.26
C ALA A 12 -23.43 17.30 38.12
N ILE A 13 -22.71 16.18 38.06
CA ILE A 13 -21.31 16.16 37.66
C ILE A 13 -21.24 16.50 36.17
N PRO A 14 -20.53 17.58 35.76
CA PRO A 14 -20.22 17.79 34.36
C PRO A 14 -19.37 16.62 33.91
N TRP A 15 -19.93 15.76 33.07
CA TRP A 15 -19.20 14.67 32.44
C TRP A 15 -17.95 15.28 31.79
N PRO A 16 -16.75 14.72 32.00
CA PRO A 16 -15.56 15.22 31.34
C PRO A 16 -15.81 15.14 29.84
N GLY A 17 -16.05 16.30 29.23
CA GLY A 17 -16.34 16.39 27.80
C GLY A 17 -15.26 15.66 27.03
N PRO A 18 -15.60 14.94 25.94
CA PRO A 18 -14.75 13.94 25.32
C PRO A 18 -13.35 14.50 25.19
N THR A 19 -12.42 13.93 25.96
CA THR A 19 -11.04 14.39 25.97
C THR A 19 -10.58 14.40 24.54
N VAL A 20 -10.08 15.54 24.05
CA VAL A 20 -9.57 15.67 22.69
C VAL A 20 -8.28 14.86 22.61
N PHE A 21 -8.44 13.55 22.52
CA PHE A 21 -7.39 12.61 22.24
C PHE A 21 -6.80 13.08 20.93
N LYS A 22 -5.53 13.48 20.97
CA LYS A 22 -4.70 13.51 19.76
C LYS A 22 -4.47 12.05 19.39
N ILE A 23 -5.51 11.39 18.85
CA ILE A 23 -5.45 10.02 18.36
C ILE A 23 -4.46 10.06 17.20
N SER A 24 -3.21 9.71 17.47
CA SER A 24 -2.17 9.55 16.47
C SER A 24 -2.39 8.21 15.76
N CYS A 25 -3.53 8.08 15.07
CA CYS A 25 -3.86 6.89 14.29
C CYS A 25 -2.99 6.88 13.03
N PRO A 26 -2.05 5.93 12.85
CA PRO A 26 -1.22 5.90 11.66
C PRO A 26 -2.04 5.46 10.44
N ARG A 27 -2.15 6.35 9.45
CA ARG A 27 -2.99 6.16 8.25
C ARG A 27 -2.61 4.92 7.45
N ASP A 28 -1.33 4.72 7.15
CA ASP A 28 -0.86 3.61 6.31
C ASP A 28 -1.29 2.25 6.89
N SER A 29 -1.08 2.09 8.19
CA SER A 29 -1.52 0.95 9.00
C SER A 29 -3.05 0.77 8.94
N ALA A 30 -3.83 1.82 9.20
CA ALA A 30 -5.29 1.77 9.13
C ALA A 30 -5.79 1.40 7.71
N THR A 31 -5.10 1.86 6.67
CA THR A 31 -5.40 1.54 5.27
C THR A 31 -5.09 0.07 4.94
N ILE A 32 -4.01 -0.51 5.48
CA ILE A 32 -3.74 -1.95 5.33
C ILE A 32 -4.86 -2.77 6.00
N VAL A 33 -5.25 -2.45 7.24
CA VAL A 33 -6.37 -3.13 7.92
C VAL A 33 -7.67 -3.00 7.14
N ARG A 34 -8.01 -1.81 6.65
CA ARG A 34 -9.20 -1.57 5.81
C ARG A 34 -9.18 -2.41 4.54
N LYS A 35 -8.02 -2.52 3.85
CA LYS A 35 -7.85 -3.40 2.68
C LYS A 35 -8.09 -4.87 3.03
N ILE A 36 -7.62 -5.34 4.19
CA ILE A 36 -7.79 -6.73 4.62
C ILE A 36 -9.25 -7.01 4.95
N VAL A 37 -9.94 -6.14 5.70
CA VAL A 37 -11.37 -6.26 5.98
C VAL A 37 -12.15 -6.32 4.65
N GLN A 38 -11.89 -5.41 3.71
CA GLN A 38 -12.57 -5.39 2.41
C GLN A 38 -12.25 -6.61 1.52
N LYS A 39 -11.03 -7.15 1.56
CA LYS A 39 -10.60 -8.28 0.72
C LYS A 39 -10.85 -9.66 1.34
N LYS A 40 -10.99 -9.77 2.67
CA LYS A 40 -11.03 -11.05 3.40
C LYS A 40 -12.28 -11.24 4.26
N TRP A 41 -12.85 -10.18 4.81
CA TRP A 41 -14.08 -10.28 5.62
C TRP A 41 -15.33 -10.09 4.77
N MET A 42 -15.36 -9.03 3.95
CA MET A 42 -16.55 -8.71 3.14
C MET A 42 -16.99 -9.84 2.20
N PRO A 43 -16.10 -10.56 1.47
CA PRO A 43 -16.54 -11.65 0.59
C PRO A 43 -17.18 -12.83 1.34
N VAL A 44 -16.71 -13.12 2.57
CA VAL A 44 -17.32 -14.14 3.43
C VAL A 44 -18.70 -13.67 3.88
N LEU A 45 -18.84 -12.45 4.38
CA LEU A 45 -20.13 -11.93 4.86
C LEU A 45 -21.16 -11.79 3.73
N GLU A 46 -20.73 -11.34 2.54
CA GLU A 46 -21.56 -11.23 1.34
C GLU A 46 -22.05 -12.61 0.85
N LYS A 47 -21.24 -13.67 0.94
CA LYS A 47 -21.64 -15.05 0.64
C LYS A 47 -22.83 -15.52 1.48
N TYR A 48 -22.92 -15.09 2.74
CA TYR A 48 -24.03 -15.41 3.65
C TYR A 48 -25.10 -14.29 3.72
N GLY A 49 -25.04 -13.28 2.84
CA GLY A 49 -26.04 -12.21 2.75
C GLY A 49 -26.08 -11.25 3.95
N VAL A 50 -25.03 -11.21 4.76
CA VAL A 50 -24.94 -10.41 6.00
C VAL A 50 -23.91 -9.29 5.87
N GLY A 51 -24.04 -8.25 6.70
CA GLY A 51 -23.03 -7.21 6.88
C GLY A 51 -22.33 -7.33 8.23
N LEU A 52 -21.27 -6.54 8.44
CA LEU A 52 -20.71 -6.37 9.78
C LEU A 52 -21.76 -5.71 10.70
N PRO A 53 -21.94 -6.14 11.96
CA PRO A 53 -22.76 -5.43 12.94
C PRO A 53 -22.02 -4.18 13.44
N LEU A 54 -22.77 -3.22 13.99
CA LEU A 54 -22.22 -1.97 14.56
C LEU A 54 -21.26 -2.24 15.73
N ASP A 55 -21.48 -3.31 16.49
CA ASP A 55 -20.64 -3.70 17.62
C ASP A 55 -19.20 -4.09 17.21
N CYS A 56 -19.00 -4.50 15.95
CA CYS A 56 -17.68 -4.85 15.44
C CYS A 56 -16.82 -3.59 15.19
N PRO A 57 -15.57 -3.51 15.68
CA PRO A 57 -14.65 -2.40 15.43
C PRO A 57 -14.30 -2.20 13.94
N PHE A 58 -14.48 -3.23 13.09
CA PHE A 58 -14.26 -3.14 11.65
C PHE A 58 -15.47 -2.60 10.87
N HIS A 59 -16.58 -2.32 11.54
CA HIS A 59 -17.74 -1.73 10.89
C HIS A 59 -17.38 -0.38 10.25
N PRO A 60 -17.73 -0.11 8.97
CA PRO A 60 -17.31 1.10 8.29
C PRO A 60 -17.64 2.39 9.05
N LEU A 61 -18.84 2.53 9.64
CA LEU A 61 -19.21 3.74 10.39
C LEU A 61 -18.28 4.05 11.56
N ARG A 62 -17.55 3.07 12.10
CA ARG A 62 -16.64 3.25 13.24
C ARG A 62 -15.22 3.61 12.84
N ASP A 63 -14.82 3.44 11.58
CA ASP A 63 -13.49 3.85 11.10
C ASP A 63 -13.31 5.37 11.23
N ILE A 64 -12.33 5.79 12.06
CA ILE A 64 -11.96 7.18 12.29
C ILE A 64 -11.72 7.97 10.99
N PHE A 65 -11.20 7.32 9.94
CA PHE A 65 -10.91 7.95 8.66
C PHE A 65 -12.05 7.87 7.63
N ARG A 66 -13.22 7.29 7.98
CA ARG A 66 -14.32 7.12 7.01
C ARG A 66 -14.78 8.42 6.33
N PRO A 67 -14.92 9.58 7.02
CA PRO A 67 -15.32 10.81 6.34
C PRO A 67 -14.30 11.26 5.28
N GLN A 68 -13.01 11.05 5.51
CA GLN A 68 -11.95 11.36 4.55
C GLN A 68 -11.94 10.35 3.39
N GLN A 69 -12.12 9.06 3.67
CA GLN A 69 -12.20 8.03 2.63
C GLN A 69 -13.43 8.24 1.73
N ALA A 70 -14.58 8.64 2.30
CA ALA A 70 -15.77 9.02 1.54
C ALA A 70 -15.59 10.33 0.73
N ALA A 71 -14.65 11.19 1.13
CA ALA A 71 -14.26 12.40 0.40
C ALA A 71 -13.17 12.15 -0.66
N LYS A 72 -12.75 10.91 -0.92
CA LYS A 72 -11.88 10.58 -2.07
C LYS A 72 -12.72 10.43 -3.33
N LEU A 73 -12.52 11.30 -4.30
CA LEU A 73 -13.19 11.25 -5.60
C LEU A 73 -12.19 10.87 -6.69
N GLN A 74 -12.37 9.73 -7.34
CA GLN A 74 -11.56 9.31 -8.49
C GLN A 74 -12.34 9.55 -9.79
N HIS A 75 -12.11 10.68 -10.45
CA HIS A 75 -12.79 11.01 -11.72
C HIS A 75 -12.16 10.33 -12.93
N ARG A 76 -10.87 9.98 -12.83
CA ARG A 76 -10.09 9.23 -13.83
C ARG A 76 -9.05 8.40 -13.09
N ASN A 77 -8.54 7.34 -13.70
CA ASN A 77 -7.57 6.42 -13.06
C ASN A 77 -6.36 7.16 -12.45
N SER A 78 -5.87 8.20 -13.12
CA SER A 78 -4.76 9.07 -12.70
C SER A 78 -5.18 10.42 -12.11
N GLN A 79 -6.44 10.59 -11.69
CA GLN A 79 -6.94 11.85 -11.14
C GLN A 79 -7.82 11.64 -9.90
N TRP A 80 -7.21 11.88 -8.75
CA TRP A 80 -7.83 11.89 -7.44
C TRP A 80 -8.16 13.31 -7.01
N THR A 81 -9.34 13.54 -6.43
CA THR A 81 -9.80 14.87 -6.01
C THR A 81 -10.32 14.84 -4.58
N CYS A 82 -9.96 15.85 -3.80
CA CYS A 82 -10.44 16.06 -2.44
C CYS A 82 -11.87 16.60 -2.44
N GLY A 83 -12.84 15.80 -1.98
CA GLY A 83 -14.25 16.19 -1.86
C GLY A 83 -14.52 17.35 -0.90
N PHE A 84 -13.59 17.68 0.02
CA PHE A 84 -13.76 18.83 0.94
C PHE A 84 -13.35 20.17 0.33
N CYS A 85 -12.45 20.20 -0.68
CA CYS A 85 -11.88 21.46 -1.18
C CYS A 85 -11.57 21.49 -2.69
N GLY A 86 -11.94 20.46 -3.45
CA GLY A 86 -11.80 20.40 -4.91
C GLY A 86 -10.37 20.25 -5.45
N LYS A 87 -9.34 20.14 -4.60
CA LYS A 87 -7.95 19.99 -5.06
C LYS A 87 -7.71 18.61 -5.66
N SER A 88 -7.09 18.56 -6.83
CA SER A 88 -6.73 17.32 -7.51
C SER A 88 -5.26 16.92 -7.35
N PHE A 89 -5.01 15.61 -7.40
CA PHE A 89 -3.74 14.92 -7.20
C PHE A 89 -3.65 13.77 -8.23
N TYR A 90 -2.44 13.36 -8.58
CA TYR A 90 -2.21 12.31 -9.59
C TYR A 90 -2.19 10.88 -9.02
N ASP A 91 -2.03 10.73 -7.71
CA ASP A 91 -2.02 9.46 -6.98
C ASP A 91 -2.70 9.66 -5.61
N GLU A 92 -3.37 8.61 -5.12
CA GLU A 92 -4.15 8.58 -3.88
C GLU A 92 -3.27 8.95 -2.67
N ARG A 93 -2.00 8.55 -2.69
CA ARG A 93 -1.01 8.81 -1.63
C ARG A 93 -0.83 10.31 -1.33
N PHE A 94 -0.87 11.15 -2.37
CA PHE A 94 -0.76 12.61 -2.20
C PHE A 94 -2.07 13.25 -1.73
N LEU A 95 -3.22 12.66 -2.08
CA LEU A 95 -4.52 13.06 -1.53
C LEU A 95 -4.62 12.70 -0.04
N ASP A 96 -4.15 11.52 0.36
CA ASP A 96 -4.04 11.12 1.77
C ASP A 96 -3.12 12.04 2.58
N PHE A 97 -1.92 12.34 2.06
CA PHE A 97 -1.03 13.32 2.67
C PHE A 97 -1.66 14.73 2.75
N HIS A 98 -2.47 15.12 1.76
CA HIS A 98 -3.25 16.37 1.83
C HIS A 98 -4.31 16.32 2.94
N PHE A 99 -5.01 15.20 3.15
CA PHE A 99 -5.95 15.06 4.28
C PHE A 99 -5.23 15.23 5.62
N ASP A 100 -4.09 14.58 5.84
CA ASP A 100 -3.34 14.68 7.10
C ASP A 100 -2.85 16.11 7.41
N ASN A 101 -2.52 16.89 6.38
CA ASN A 101 -2.01 18.25 6.54
C ASN A 101 -3.07 19.36 6.52
N ARG A 102 -4.20 19.16 5.81
CA ARG A 102 -5.21 20.22 5.56
C ARG A 102 -6.61 19.89 6.07
N HIS A 103 -6.93 18.62 6.29
CA HIS A 103 -8.24 18.15 6.73
C HIS A 103 -8.15 17.17 7.92
N LYS A 104 -7.13 17.34 8.77
CA LYS A 104 -6.88 16.48 9.94
C LYS A 104 -8.08 16.36 10.88
N ASN A 105 -8.90 17.40 10.95
CA ASN A 105 -10.09 17.47 11.82
C ASN A 105 -11.35 16.93 11.13
N ASN A 106 -11.32 16.62 9.83
CA ASN A 106 -12.43 16.03 9.08
C ASN A 106 -12.49 14.51 9.27
N ILE A 107 -12.40 14.03 10.51
CA ILE A 107 -12.41 12.62 10.91
C ILE A 107 -13.71 12.28 11.65
N ASN A 108 -14.02 11.00 11.83
CA ASN A 108 -15.13 10.60 12.70
C ASN A 108 -14.73 10.91 14.17
N MET A 109 -15.60 11.63 14.87
CA MET A 109 -15.42 12.04 16.26
C MET A 109 -16.50 11.44 17.20
N ALA A 110 -17.23 10.43 16.73
CA ALA A 110 -18.16 9.67 17.56
C ALA A 110 -17.42 8.94 18.71
N GLU A 111 -18.12 8.70 19.81
CA GLU A 111 -17.56 8.05 21.00
C GLU A 111 -17.16 6.58 20.77
N ASP A 112 -17.80 5.94 19.78
CA ASP A 112 -17.55 4.56 19.35
C ASP A 112 -16.51 4.46 18.20
N ALA A 113 -15.90 5.57 17.79
CA ALA A 113 -14.93 5.61 16.69
C ALA A 113 -13.63 4.85 17.05
N VAL A 114 -13.13 4.10 16.07
CA VAL A 114 -12.03 3.15 16.19
C VAL A 114 -10.90 3.53 15.24
N CYS A 115 -9.66 3.51 15.74
CA CYS A 115 -8.48 3.53 14.89
C CYS A 115 -8.19 2.11 14.39
N LEU A 116 -8.43 1.84 13.10
CA LEU A 116 -8.19 0.51 12.52
C LEU A 116 -6.73 0.04 12.67
N ALA A 117 -5.77 0.95 12.81
CA ALA A 117 -4.37 0.60 13.02
C ALA A 117 -4.09 -0.10 14.37
N ASP A 118 -4.97 0.00 15.36
CA ASP A 118 -4.83 -0.66 16.66
C ASP A 118 -4.90 -2.20 16.56
N TYR A 119 -5.31 -2.71 15.38
CA TYR A 119 -5.41 -4.12 15.01
C TYR A 119 -4.31 -4.57 14.03
N CYS A 120 -3.29 -3.74 13.77
CA CYS A 120 -2.26 -4.05 12.78
C CYS A 120 -1.34 -5.21 13.17
N ASP A 121 -1.25 -5.54 14.46
CA ASP A 121 -0.61 -6.74 14.98
C ASP A 121 -1.35 -7.99 14.46
N ILE A 122 -2.64 -8.09 14.77
CA ILE A 122 -3.54 -9.18 14.36
C ILE A 122 -3.58 -9.31 12.83
N MET A 123 -3.60 -8.16 12.14
CA MET A 123 -3.73 -8.07 10.69
C MET A 123 -2.40 -8.14 9.93
N ARG A 124 -1.27 -8.39 10.60
CA ARG A 124 0.06 -8.60 9.98
C ARG A 124 0.52 -7.44 9.08
N CYS A 125 0.22 -6.19 9.45
CA CYS A 125 0.45 -5.02 8.59
C CYS A 125 1.92 -4.86 8.14
N GLU A 126 2.88 -5.22 8.98
CA GLU A 126 4.31 -5.18 8.64
C GLU A 126 4.64 -6.05 7.41
N VAL A 127 4.07 -7.25 7.37
CA VAL A 127 4.30 -8.26 6.33
C VAL A 127 3.67 -7.82 5.01
N LEU A 128 2.50 -7.18 5.07
CA LEU A 128 1.74 -6.76 3.88
C LEU A 128 2.26 -5.43 3.30
N ARG A 129 2.81 -4.54 4.14
CA ARG A 129 3.41 -3.28 3.69
C ARG A 129 4.59 -3.48 2.73
N THR A 130 5.38 -4.54 2.91
CA THR A 130 6.49 -4.86 2.00
C THR A 130 6.01 -5.49 0.68
N GLN A 131 4.78 -6.00 0.63
CA GLN A 131 4.18 -6.61 -0.56
C GLN A 131 3.55 -5.55 -1.48
N ASP A 132 2.80 -4.60 -0.92
CA ASP A 132 2.26 -3.40 -1.62
C ASP A 132 3.37 -2.46 -2.17
N LEU A 133 4.64 -2.67 -1.77
CA LEU A 133 5.83 -1.98 -2.26
C LEU A 133 6.70 -2.82 -3.21
N GLY A 134 6.40 -4.11 -3.36
CA GLY A 134 6.85 -4.85 -4.53
C GLY A 134 6.15 -4.30 -5.77
N PRO A 135 6.77 -4.32 -6.97
CA PRO A 135 6.07 -3.94 -8.18
C PRO A 135 4.90 -4.91 -8.39
N GLU A 136 3.68 -4.42 -8.21
CA GLU A 136 2.49 -5.07 -8.78
C GLU A 136 2.61 -4.99 -10.30
N VAL A 137 3.39 -5.93 -10.87
CA VAL A 137 3.25 -6.34 -12.26
C VAL A 137 1.92 -7.05 -12.35
N SER A 138 0.85 -6.26 -12.40
CA SER A 138 -0.47 -6.71 -12.82
C SER A 138 -0.33 -7.22 -14.25
N PRO A 139 -0.43 -8.54 -14.52
CA PRO A 139 -0.45 -9.03 -15.88
C PRO A 139 -1.89 -8.81 -16.36
N GLY A 140 -2.10 -7.59 -16.82
CA GLY A 140 -3.40 -6.96 -17.06
C GLY A 140 -3.27 -5.61 -17.75
N ASN A 141 -2.14 -5.35 -18.43
CA ASN A 141 -2.03 -4.28 -19.42
C ASN A 141 -0.98 -4.66 -20.47
N THR A 142 -1.41 -5.26 -21.58
CA THR A 142 -0.58 -5.45 -22.78
C THR A 142 -0.46 -4.11 -23.51
N ASP A 143 0.37 -3.21 -22.97
CA ASP A 143 0.60 -1.88 -23.55
C ASP A 143 2.04 -1.38 -23.29
N ILE A 144 2.99 -2.31 -23.10
CA ILE A 144 4.41 -2.02 -22.87
C ILE A 144 5.31 -2.43 -24.06
N GLU A 145 4.79 -2.29 -25.28
CA GLU A 145 5.62 -2.28 -26.51
C GLU A 145 5.81 -0.88 -27.11
N ILE A 146 4.94 0.10 -26.81
CA ILE A 146 4.97 1.43 -27.47
C ILE A 146 6.11 2.35 -26.96
N TRP A 147 6.70 2.10 -25.79
CA TRP A 147 7.79 2.92 -25.22
C TRP A 147 9.20 2.31 -25.35
N ARG A 148 9.36 1.23 -26.12
CA ARG A 148 10.68 0.69 -26.46
C ARG A 148 11.18 1.13 -27.85
N GLU A 149 10.26 1.58 -28.70
CA GLU A 149 10.55 1.96 -30.09
C GLU A 149 10.82 3.47 -30.24
N ALA A 150 10.16 4.32 -29.43
CA ALA A 150 10.41 5.77 -29.39
C ALA A 150 11.88 6.14 -29.06
N THR A 151 12.57 5.33 -28.26
CA THR A 151 13.99 5.52 -27.91
C THR A 151 14.95 5.05 -29.01
N ALA A 152 14.50 4.20 -29.94
CA ALA A 152 15.32 3.77 -31.08
C ALA A 152 15.44 4.87 -32.16
N TYR A 153 14.37 5.63 -32.39
CA TYR A 153 14.35 6.70 -33.40
C TYR A 153 15.25 7.90 -33.08
N HIS A 154 15.61 8.13 -31.81
CA HIS A 154 16.50 9.23 -31.42
C HIS A 154 17.99 9.01 -31.72
N THR A 155 18.39 7.84 -32.22
CA THR A 155 19.80 7.52 -32.55
C THR A 155 20.14 7.71 -34.04
N ALA A 156 19.16 8.01 -34.89
CA ALA A 156 19.35 8.22 -36.33
C ALA A 156 19.67 9.69 -36.70
N LEU A 157 20.75 10.25 -36.15
CA LEU A 157 21.28 11.54 -36.61
C LEU A 157 22.16 11.33 -37.85
N THR A 158 21.62 11.69 -39.02
CA THR A 158 22.39 11.83 -40.26
C THR A 158 23.28 13.07 -40.21
N PRO A 159 24.51 13.03 -40.75
CA PRO A 159 25.38 14.19 -40.80
C PRO A 159 24.92 15.15 -41.91
N ALA A 160 24.22 16.22 -41.55
CA ALA A 160 23.93 17.32 -42.45
C ALA A 160 25.21 18.15 -42.70
N GLY A 161 25.62 18.26 -43.97
CA GLY A 161 26.78 19.06 -44.38
C GLY A 161 26.57 20.57 -44.21
N PRO A 162 27.65 21.37 -44.32
CA PRO A 162 27.60 22.81 -44.09
C PRO A 162 26.75 23.52 -45.16
N ARG A 163 26.02 24.57 -44.76
CA ARG A 163 25.34 25.48 -45.69
C ARG A 163 25.76 26.92 -45.42
N ASP A 164 26.09 27.62 -46.49
CA ASP A 164 26.65 28.98 -46.48
C ASP A 164 25.66 30.06 -46.02
N LEU A 165 26.24 31.17 -45.56
CA LEU A 165 25.54 32.33 -45.04
C LEU A 165 24.92 33.19 -46.16
N ALA A 166 23.60 33.30 -46.19
CA ALA A 166 22.90 34.32 -46.97
C ALA A 166 22.68 35.58 -46.12
N ARG A 167 23.32 36.69 -46.51
CA ARG A 167 23.31 37.97 -45.80
C ARG A 167 22.25 38.89 -46.41
N VAL A 168 21.22 39.28 -45.65
CA VAL A 168 20.31 40.38 -46.00
C VAL A 168 20.17 41.33 -44.82
N SER A 169 20.23 42.63 -45.11
CA SER A 169 20.07 43.72 -44.15
C SER A 169 19.16 44.77 -44.76
N LEU A 170 18.22 45.31 -43.97
CA LEU A 170 18.05 46.76 -43.75
C LEU A 170 16.78 47.06 -42.93
N ARG A 171 16.94 47.92 -41.92
CA ARG A 171 16.04 48.97 -41.37
C ARG A 171 14.53 48.64 -41.14
N GLY A 172 13.94 48.99 -40.01
CA GLY A 172 14.47 49.66 -38.81
C GLY A 172 13.35 50.10 -37.86
N GLY A 173 13.67 50.24 -36.58
CA GLY A 173 12.73 50.67 -35.53
C GLY A 173 13.43 50.72 -34.18
N VAL A 174 13.41 51.88 -33.52
CA VAL A 174 14.15 52.14 -32.28
C VAL A 174 13.22 52.00 -31.08
N LEU A 175 13.64 51.27 -30.04
CA LEU A 175 13.31 51.56 -28.64
C LEU A 175 14.30 50.85 -27.69
N GLN A 176 14.34 51.33 -26.44
CA GLN A 176 15.56 51.36 -25.63
C GLN A 176 15.74 50.16 -24.66
N ARG A 177 16.97 50.04 -24.16
CA ARG A 177 17.51 48.97 -23.32
C ARG A 177 17.59 49.41 -21.85
N ALA A 178 17.27 48.52 -20.92
CA ALA A 178 17.68 48.60 -19.52
C ALA A 178 17.96 47.16 -19.03
N GLU A 179 19.11 46.96 -18.39
CA GLU A 179 19.64 45.64 -18.02
C GLU A 179 19.56 45.35 -16.52
N THR A 180 19.40 44.07 -16.18
CA THR A 180 19.57 43.50 -14.84
C THR A 180 20.72 42.48 -14.85
N PRO A 181 21.39 42.22 -13.69
CA PRO A 181 22.75 41.68 -13.65
C PRO A 181 22.88 40.16 -13.87
N PRO A 182 24.10 39.66 -14.18
CA PRO A 182 24.34 38.26 -14.55
C PRO A 182 24.47 37.30 -13.34
N PRO A 183 24.17 36.00 -13.53
CA PRO A 183 24.44 34.94 -12.54
C PRO A 183 25.89 34.41 -12.58
N PRO A 184 26.40 33.84 -11.46
CA PRO A 184 27.76 33.30 -11.36
C PRO A 184 27.94 31.90 -12.03
N PRO A 185 29.18 31.49 -12.32
CA PRO A 185 29.47 30.30 -13.14
C PRO A 185 29.39 28.96 -12.38
N ALA A 186 29.08 27.90 -13.13
CA ALA A 186 29.05 26.52 -12.63
C ALA A 186 30.47 25.92 -12.51
N SER A 187 30.73 25.22 -11.41
CA SER A 187 32.01 24.56 -11.12
C SER A 187 32.11 23.16 -11.75
N SER A 188 33.07 22.98 -12.66
CA SER A 188 33.45 21.66 -13.19
C SER A 188 34.50 21.00 -12.31
N HIS A 189 34.15 19.89 -11.64
CA HIS A 189 35.11 19.04 -10.95
C HIS A 189 35.50 17.85 -11.83
N HIS A 190 36.59 18.01 -12.60
CA HIS A 190 37.36 16.90 -13.14
C HIS A 190 38.34 16.38 -12.07
N CYS A 191 38.31 15.10 -11.76
CA CYS A 191 39.36 14.45 -10.96
C CYS A 191 40.49 13.94 -11.87
N PRO A 192 41.76 14.33 -11.63
CA PRO A 192 42.89 13.86 -12.43
C PRO A 192 43.32 12.45 -12.06
N ARG A 193 43.76 11.68 -13.06
CA ARG A 193 44.32 10.34 -12.90
C ARG A 193 45.81 10.45 -12.55
N SER A 194 46.20 10.04 -11.34
CA SER A 194 47.60 10.02 -10.90
C SER A 194 48.26 8.67 -11.20
N ALA A 195 49.55 8.71 -11.58
CA ALA A 195 50.35 7.54 -11.95
C ALA A 195 51.00 6.86 -10.72
N ALA A 196 51.39 5.59 -10.87
CA ALA A 196 52.09 4.80 -9.85
C ALA A 196 53.62 4.94 -9.95
N PRO A 197 54.34 4.76 -8.83
CA PRO A 197 55.69 4.21 -8.80
C PRO A 197 55.79 2.92 -7.92
N PRO A 198 56.90 2.15 -7.99
CA PRO A 198 56.94 0.74 -7.58
C PRO A 198 57.82 0.40 -6.36
N SER A 199 57.63 -0.84 -5.85
CA SER A 199 58.57 -1.73 -5.11
C SER A 199 59.17 -1.21 -3.77
N ASP A 200 59.33 -1.97 -2.67
CA ASP A 200 59.10 -3.39 -2.29
C ASP A 200 58.43 -3.41 -0.87
N THR A 201 58.30 -4.46 -0.04
CA THR A 201 58.88 -5.83 0.06
C THR A 201 57.90 -6.80 0.78
N GLU A 202 58.34 -8.04 1.04
CA GLU A 202 57.65 -9.18 1.67
C GLU A 202 57.17 -8.99 3.13
N ASN A 203 55.95 -9.46 3.47
CA ASN A 203 55.79 -10.76 4.15
C ASN A 203 54.32 -11.22 4.34
N ASN A 204 54.14 -12.54 4.48
CA ASN A 204 52.84 -13.21 4.59
C ASN A 204 52.20 -13.06 5.98
N THR A 205 50.88 -12.86 6.04
CA THR A 205 49.96 -13.71 6.82
C THR A 205 48.52 -13.50 6.35
N ALA A 206 47.68 -14.53 6.52
CA ALA A 206 46.33 -14.55 5.96
C ALA A 206 45.33 -13.79 6.82
N ASP A 207 44.53 -12.93 6.18
CA ASP A 207 43.09 -12.85 6.46
C ASP A 207 42.37 -12.37 5.18
N VAL A 208 41.43 -13.17 4.69
CA VAL A 208 40.78 -12.95 3.38
C VAL A 208 39.66 -11.93 3.55
N CYS A 209 39.82 -10.77 2.90
CA CYS A 209 38.86 -9.69 2.89
C CYS A 209 37.70 -9.96 1.91
N ASP A 210 36.90 -11.02 2.13
CA ASP A 210 35.69 -11.29 1.35
C ASP A 210 34.54 -10.36 1.74
N ASN A 211 34.63 -9.12 1.26
CA ASN A 211 33.49 -8.23 1.03
C ASN A 211 33.45 -7.83 -0.46
N LEU A 212 33.49 -8.83 -1.34
CA LEU A 212 33.17 -8.63 -2.75
C LEU A 212 31.66 -8.79 -2.94
N LEU A 213 31.03 -7.74 -3.47
CA LEU A 213 29.58 -7.64 -3.67
C LEU A 213 29.09 -8.62 -4.75
N ASP A 214 28.76 -9.86 -4.39
CA ASP A 214 28.09 -10.79 -5.29
C ASP A 214 26.58 -10.50 -5.36
N SER A 215 26.21 -9.51 -6.18
CA SER A 215 24.81 -9.17 -6.48
C SER A 215 24.20 -10.06 -7.58
N SER A 216 24.66 -11.31 -7.74
CA SER A 216 24.16 -12.25 -8.76
C SER A 216 23.18 -13.32 -8.25
N VAL A 217 22.74 -13.23 -6.99
CA VAL A 217 21.69 -14.11 -6.43
C VAL A 217 20.31 -13.76 -7.02
N PRO A 218 19.55 -14.74 -7.59
CA PRO A 218 18.20 -14.47 -8.09
C PRO A 218 17.27 -13.96 -6.96
N PRO A 219 16.34 -13.01 -7.23
CA PRO A 219 15.56 -12.34 -6.19
C PRO A 219 14.70 -13.28 -5.33
N LYS A 220 14.40 -14.50 -5.82
CA LYS A 220 13.75 -15.56 -5.02
C LYS A 220 14.65 -16.11 -3.91
N HIS A 221 15.93 -16.38 -4.17
CA HIS A 221 16.82 -17.04 -3.20
C HIS A 221 17.20 -16.09 -2.06
N GLN A 222 17.38 -14.81 -2.34
CA GLN A 222 17.59 -13.78 -1.32
C GLN A 222 16.35 -13.63 -0.41
N ARG A 223 15.14 -13.55 -0.99
CA ARG A 223 13.88 -13.53 -0.20
C ARG A 223 13.72 -14.78 0.68
N ILE A 224 14.12 -15.97 0.21
CA ILE A 224 14.07 -17.21 1.02
C ILE A 224 15.02 -17.14 2.23
N SER A 225 16.25 -16.64 2.04
CA SER A 225 17.22 -16.45 3.14
C SER A 225 16.72 -15.43 4.18
N GLU A 226 16.15 -14.31 3.73
CA GLU A 226 15.54 -13.31 4.62
C GLU A 226 14.34 -13.88 5.39
N LEU A 227 13.45 -14.62 4.73
CA LEU A 227 12.32 -15.30 5.37
C LEU A 227 12.77 -16.35 6.40
N GLN A 228 13.84 -17.10 6.12
CA GLN A 228 14.44 -18.04 7.07
C GLN A 228 15.01 -17.33 8.31
N LYS A 229 15.67 -16.18 8.11
CA LYS A 229 16.19 -15.34 9.21
C LYS A 229 15.05 -14.75 10.06
N LEU A 230 14.00 -14.22 9.42
CA LEU A 230 12.80 -13.72 10.11
C LEU A 230 12.07 -14.82 10.89
N LYS A 231 12.04 -16.05 10.35
CA LYS A 231 11.51 -17.23 11.06
C LYS A 231 12.35 -17.62 12.28
N ALA A 232 13.68 -17.51 12.21
CA ALA A 232 14.59 -17.82 13.32
C ALA A 232 14.42 -16.88 14.53
N ASN A 233 13.93 -15.65 14.30
CA ASN A 233 13.60 -14.69 15.36
C ASN A 233 12.14 -14.82 15.88
N CYS A 234 11.37 -15.82 15.45
CA CYS A 234 9.97 -15.94 15.84
C CYS A 234 9.79 -16.36 17.31
N LYS A 235 8.90 -15.64 18.02
CA LYS A 235 8.46 -16.00 19.36
C LYS A 235 7.09 -16.70 19.29
N PRO A 236 7.00 -18.01 19.57
CA PRO A 236 5.74 -18.74 19.43
C PRO A 236 4.66 -18.28 20.42
N GLU A 237 5.04 -17.89 21.64
CA GLU A 237 4.12 -17.43 22.69
C GLU A 237 3.40 -16.12 22.32
N GLU A 238 4.13 -15.15 21.74
CA GLU A 238 3.56 -13.87 21.30
C GLU A 238 2.59 -14.08 20.14
N LEU A 239 2.94 -14.91 19.14
CA LEU A 239 2.02 -15.25 18.05
C LEU A 239 0.81 -16.07 18.52
N GLN A 240 0.96 -16.99 19.48
CA GLN A 240 -0.17 -17.73 20.04
C GLN A 240 -1.14 -16.81 20.79
N LYS A 241 -0.63 -15.86 21.59
CA LYS A 241 -1.44 -14.83 22.24
C LYS A 241 -2.18 -13.97 21.21
N LEU A 242 -1.50 -13.60 20.13
CA LEU A 242 -2.06 -12.81 19.04
C LEU A 242 -3.14 -13.57 18.25
N LYS A 243 -2.94 -14.88 18.03
CA LYS A 243 -3.93 -15.79 17.42
C LYS A 243 -5.19 -15.91 18.26
N ILE A 244 -5.06 -16.11 19.57
CA ILE A 244 -6.21 -16.15 20.50
C ILE A 244 -6.96 -14.81 20.48
N ARG A 245 -6.23 -13.68 20.48
CA ARG A 245 -6.83 -12.33 20.36
C ARG A 245 -7.59 -12.15 19.04
N CYS A 246 -7.08 -12.73 17.95
CA CYS A 246 -7.74 -12.74 16.63
C CYS A 246 -9.02 -13.58 16.64
N GLU A 247 -8.98 -14.80 17.18
CA GLU A 247 -10.13 -15.72 17.25
C GLU A 247 -11.27 -15.13 18.10
N VAL A 248 -10.94 -14.50 19.23
CA VAL A 248 -11.91 -13.76 20.06
C VAL A 248 -12.49 -12.57 19.29
N LEU A 249 -11.64 -11.77 18.63
CA LEU A 249 -12.10 -10.62 17.84
C LEU A 249 -13.02 -11.00 16.67
N VAL A 250 -12.75 -12.12 16.00
CA VAL A 250 -13.64 -12.67 14.96
C VAL A 250 -15.00 -12.98 15.58
N ARG A 251 -15.04 -13.75 16.68
CA ARG A 251 -16.28 -14.11 17.40
C ARG A 251 -17.07 -12.88 17.84
N ASP A 252 -16.43 -11.94 18.51
CA ASP A 252 -17.08 -10.71 19.00
C ASP A 252 -17.67 -9.90 17.84
N CYS A 253 -16.96 -9.81 16.70
CA CYS A 253 -17.43 -9.13 15.50
C CYS A 253 -18.62 -9.81 14.81
N ILE A 254 -18.80 -11.13 14.92
CA ILE A 254 -19.91 -11.84 14.28
C ILE A 254 -21.03 -12.23 15.25
N ALA A 255 -20.85 -12.07 16.57
CA ALA A 255 -21.81 -12.51 17.59
C ALA A 255 -23.23 -11.99 17.36
N GLY A 256 -23.39 -10.73 16.92
CA GLY A 256 -24.70 -10.15 16.58
C GLY A 256 -25.42 -10.83 15.41
N LEU A 257 -24.71 -11.59 14.56
CA LEU A 257 -25.28 -12.28 13.40
C LEU A 257 -26.04 -13.55 13.79
N LEU A 258 -25.87 -14.07 15.02
CA LEU A 258 -26.65 -15.20 15.56
C LEU A 258 -28.17 -14.96 15.57
N VAL A 259 -28.61 -13.70 15.50
CA VAL A 259 -30.04 -13.34 15.43
C VAL A 259 -30.63 -13.59 14.04
N ASN A 260 -29.80 -13.53 12.99
CA ASN A 260 -30.23 -13.58 11.59
C ASN A 260 -29.78 -14.85 10.84
N LEU A 261 -28.79 -15.57 11.34
CA LEU A 261 -28.20 -16.76 10.73
C LEU A 261 -28.57 -18.05 11.49
N SER A 262 -28.49 -19.20 10.81
CA SER A 262 -28.55 -20.47 11.53
C SER A 262 -27.28 -20.73 12.33
N ILE A 263 -27.36 -21.62 13.32
CA ILE A 263 -26.20 -22.04 14.13
C ILE A 263 -25.11 -22.71 13.28
N GLN A 264 -25.46 -23.27 12.11
CA GLN A 264 -24.48 -23.82 11.18
C GLN A 264 -23.80 -22.71 10.38
N ASP A 265 -24.58 -21.84 9.72
CA ASP A 265 -24.04 -20.73 8.93
C ASP A 265 -23.13 -19.82 9.78
N PHE A 266 -23.50 -19.58 11.04
CA PHE A 266 -22.66 -18.84 11.98
C PHE A 266 -21.29 -19.49 12.20
N LYS A 267 -21.24 -20.82 12.38
CA LYS A 267 -19.97 -21.56 12.55
C LYS A 267 -19.14 -21.56 11.28
N ASP A 268 -19.79 -21.71 10.13
CA ASP A 268 -19.11 -21.70 8.84
C ASP A 268 -18.49 -20.31 8.56
N VAL A 269 -19.21 -19.22 8.88
CA VAL A 269 -18.68 -17.85 8.86
C VAL A 269 -17.51 -17.68 9.84
N GLU A 270 -17.63 -18.20 11.07
CA GLU A 270 -16.56 -18.16 12.06
C GLU A 270 -15.30 -18.88 11.55
N GLU A 271 -15.44 -20.07 10.96
CA GLU A 271 -14.34 -20.86 10.42
C GLU A 271 -13.70 -20.19 9.20
N GLU A 272 -14.48 -19.69 8.24
CA GLU A 272 -13.95 -19.01 7.05
C GLU A 272 -13.21 -17.71 7.40
N LEU A 273 -13.72 -16.90 8.33
CA LEU A 273 -13.01 -15.69 8.78
C LEU A 273 -11.71 -16.03 9.53
N ASN A 274 -11.74 -17.04 10.41
CA ASN A 274 -10.54 -17.52 11.09
C ASN A 274 -9.51 -18.10 10.10
N GLN A 275 -9.94 -18.81 9.07
CA GLN A 275 -9.08 -19.34 8.02
C GLN A 275 -8.49 -18.21 7.14
N ALA A 276 -9.28 -17.17 6.86
CA ALA A 276 -8.86 -16.04 6.04
C ALA A 276 -7.84 -15.12 6.73
N VAL A 277 -7.87 -15.01 8.08
CA VAL A 277 -7.02 -14.06 8.84
C VAL A 277 -6.21 -14.73 9.96
N CYS A 278 -6.87 -15.37 10.93
CA CYS A 278 -6.19 -15.86 12.14
C CYS A 278 -5.26 -17.08 11.90
N TRP A 279 -5.51 -17.85 10.84
CA TRP A 279 -4.72 -19.03 10.41
C TRP A 279 -3.23 -18.75 10.17
N TYR A 280 -2.89 -17.50 9.82
CA TYR A 280 -1.51 -17.08 9.53
C TYR A 280 -0.72 -16.69 10.79
N LEU A 281 -1.36 -16.60 11.96
CA LEU A 281 -0.71 -16.16 13.21
C LEU A 281 0.06 -17.32 13.88
N THR A 282 0.97 -17.95 13.12
CA THR A 282 1.88 -19.00 13.57
C THR A 282 3.27 -18.80 12.96
N CYS A 283 4.35 -19.23 13.63
CA CYS A 283 5.72 -18.98 13.16
C CYS A 283 6.01 -19.51 11.74
N ASP A 284 5.32 -20.56 11.30
CA ASP A 284 5.46 -21.12 9.96
C ASP A 284 4.75 -20.30 8.87
N ARG A 285 3.66 -19.60 9.22
CA ARG A 285 2.73 -18.97 8.28
C ARG A 285 2.68 -17.44 8.37
N TYR A 286 3.23 -16.85 9.43
CA TYR A 286 3.21 -15.40 9.66
C TYR A 286 3.92 -14.60 8.57
N TRP A 287 4.89 -15.20 7.89
CA TRP A 287 5.60 -14.60 6.76
C TRP A 287 5.19 -15.18 5.39
N GLN A 288 4.20 -16.07 5.34
CA GLN A 288 3.67 -16.57 4.07
C GLN A 288 2.72 -15.54 3.47
N ASP A 289 2.83 -15.33 2.16
CA ASP A 289 1.85 -14.55 1.41
C ASP A 289 0.46 -15.16 1.65
N SER A 290 -0.51 -14.35 2.09
CA SER A 290 -1.90 -14.81 2.00
C SER A 290 -2.21 -14.92 0.51
N PRO A 291 -2.69 -16.06 -0.02
CA PRO A 291 -3.22 -16.12 -1.36
C PRO A 291 -4.19 -14.95 -1.56
N SER A 292 -3.77 -13.99 -2.39
CA SER A 292 -4.69 -13.24 -3.21
C SER A 292 -5.51 -14.27 -3.97
N ASP A 293 -6.83 -14.07 -4.03
CA ASP A 293 -7.71 -15.06 -4.64
C ASP A 293 -7.14 -15.47 -6.00
N PRO A 294 -7.04 -16.79 -6.28
CA PRO A 294 -6.65 -17.22 -7.60
C PRO A 294 -7.68 -16.61 -8.55
N ARG A 295 -7.26 -15.57 -9.28
CA ARG A 295 -8.07 -14.90 -10.29
C ARG A 295 -8.73 -16.03 -11.07
N HIS A 296 -10.05 -16.08 -11.06
CA HIS A 296 -10.82 -17.15 -11.70
C HIS A 296 -10.47 -17.15 -13.17
N PHE A 297 -9.44 -17.92 -13.53
CA PHE A 297 -8.97 -18.06 -14.87
C PHE A 297 -10.15 -18.66 -15.62
N PRO A 298 -10.64 -18.00 -16.70
CA PRO A 298 -11.95 -18.29 -17.23
C PRO A 298 -11.91 -19.60 -18.01
N TRP A 299 -11.90 -20.71 -17.28
CA TRP A 299 -11.88 -22.07 -17.83
C TRP A 299 -13.03 -22.27 -18.81
N GLY A 300 -14.19 -21.64 -18.59
CA GLY A 300 -15.27 -21.61 -19.58
C GLY A 300 -14.88 -20.99 -20.93
N LEU A 301 -14.15 -19.86 -20.95
CA LEU A 301 -13.65 -19.28 -22.21
C LEU A 301 -12.59 -20.18 -22.86
N VAL A 302 -11.70 -20.78 -22.07
CA VAL A 302 -10.71 -21.74 -22.58
C VAL A 302 -11.41 -22.98 -23.17
N PHE A 303 -12.44 -23.51 -22.51
CA PHE A 303 -13.22 -24.64 -22.98
C PHE A 303 -13.96 -24.31 -24.28
N VAL A 304 -14.59 -23.12 -24.37
CA VAL A 304 -15.23 -22.65 -25.59
C VAL A 304 -14.20 -22.49 -26.72
N PHE A 305 -13.02 -21.93 -26.45
CA PHE A 305 -11.97 -21.76 -27.46
C PHE A 305 -11.44 -23.12 -27.97
N VAL A 306 -11.20 -24.08 -27.06
CA VAL A 306 -10.81 -25.45 -27.42
C VAL A 306 -11.90 -26.15 -28.23
N MET A 307 -13.18 -26.01 -27.85
CA MET A 307 -14.31 -26.59 -28.60
C MET A 307 -14.43 -25.99 -30.00
N VAL A 308 -14.31 -24.67 -30.15
CA VAL A 308 -14.35 -23.98 -31.45
C VAL A 308 -13.16 -24.39 -32.33
N LEU A 309 -11.95 -24.48 -31.77
CA LEU A 309 -10.77 -24.96 -32.50
C LEU A 309 -10.92 -26.43 -32.93
N SER A 310 -11.42 -27.31 -32.06
CA SER A 310 -11.62 -28.72 -32.41
C SER A 310 -12.68 -28.91 -33.51
N LEU A 311 -13.77 -28.14 -33.48
CA LEU A 311 -14.79 -28.18 -34.52
C LEU A 311 -14.29 -27.55 -35.83
N GLY A 312 -13.49 -26.49 -35.75
CA GLY A 312 -12.88 -25.84 -36.92
C GLY A 312 -11.75 -26.62 -37.59
N ILE A 313 -11.17 -27.62 -36.92
CA ILE A 313 -10.20 -28.57 -37.49
C ILE A 313 -10.90 -29.81 -38.10
N CYS A 314 -12.20 -30.01 -37.83
CA CYS A 314 -13.02 -31.10 -38.36
C CYS A 314 -13.90 -30.70 -39.56
N LEU A 315 -13.64 -29.55 -40.18
CA LEU A 315 -14.29 -29.02 -41.39
C LEU A 315 -13.27 -28.81 -42.51
#